data_AF-A0A1I6V5A0-F1
#
_entry.id   AF-A0A1I6V5A0-F1
#
_cell.length_a   1.000
_cell.length_b   1.000
_cell.length_c   1.000
_cell.angle_alpha   90.00
_cell.angle_beta   90.00
_cell.angle_gamma   90.00
#
_symmetry.space_group_name_H-M   'P 1'
#
loop_
_entity.id
_entity.type
_entity.pdbx_description
1 polymer ?
#
loop_
_entity_poly.entity_id
_entity_poly.type
_entity_poly.pdbx_seq_one_letter_code
_entity_poly.pdbx_strand_id
1 'polypeptide(L)' 'MATLTRVHLRQRDITRGRISLYLDYYPAIRDPYSMKMTRREYLGIYI' A
#
# COMPACT_ATOMS: atom_id res chain seq x y z
N MET A 1 9.76 -17.91 10.78
CA MET A 1 8.71 -18.33 9.82
C MET A 1 8.59 -17.26 8.75
N ALA A 2 8.86 -17.57 7.49
CA ALA A 2 8.68 -16.61 6.39
C ALA A 2 7.20 -16.59 6.02
N THR A 3 6.49 -15.52 6.36
CA THR A 3 5.12 -15.29 5.88
C THR A 3 5.20 -14.81 4.43
N LEU A 4 4.56 -15.54 3.51
CA LEU A 4 4.38 -15.09 2.13
C LEU A 4 3.49 -13.83 2.12
N THR A 5 4.09 -12.67 1.89
CA THR A 5 3.36 -11.42 1.75
C THR A 5 2.72 -11.34 0.37
N ARG A 6 1.39 -11.30 0.33
CA ARG A 6 0.66 -10.98 -0.90
C ARG A 6 0.62 -9.47 -1.09
N VAL A 7 0.93 -9.02 -2.30
CA VAL A 7 0.92 -7.62 -2.67
C VAL A 7 -0.13 -7.43 -3.74
N HIS A 8 -1.10 -6.55 -3.48
CA HIS A 8 -2.14 -6.20 -4.45
C HIS A 8 -2.06 -4.70 -4.76
N LEU A 9 -2.08 -4.37 -6.05
CA LEU A 9 -2.30 -2.98 -6.48
C LEU A 9 -3.78 -2.67 -6.37
N ARG A 10 -4.12 -1.65 -5.57
CA ARG A 10 -5.49 -1.19 -5.37
C ARG A 10 -5.61 0.29 -5.74
N GLN A 11 -6.85 0.67 -6.02
CA GLN A 11 -7.24 2.01 -6.42
C GLN A 11 -8.09 2.64 -5.33
N ARG A 12 -7.96 3.94 -5.12
CA ARG A 12 -8.79 4.73 -4.21
C ARG A 12 -9.17 6.04 -4.87
N ASP A 13 -10.46 6.33 -4.92
CA ASP A 13 -10.95 7.62 -5.37
C ASP A 13 -10.48 8.73 -4.43
N ILE A 14 -9.95 9.79 -5.03
CA ILE A 14 -9.52 11.01 -4.36
C ILE A 14 -10.26 12.23 -4.92
N THR A 15 -9.97 13.41 -4.37
CA THR A 15 -10.67 14.64 -4.75
C THR A 15 -10.47 14.99 -6.23
N ARG A 16 -11.51 15.63 -6.79
CA ARG A 16 -11.57 16.07 -8.19
C ARG A 16 -11.62 14.93 -9.22
N GLY A 17 -12.23 13.80 -8.86
CA GLY A 17 -12.44 12.66 -9.76
C GLY A 17 -11.16 11.92 -10.14
N ARG A 18 -10.07 12.13 -9.39
CA ARG A 18 -8.80 11.44 -9.59
C ARG A 18 -8.77 10.14 -8.80
N ILE A 19 -7.94 9.20 -9.22
CA ILE A 19 -7.75 7.91 -8.59
C ILE A 19 -6.30 7.81 -8.11
N SER A 20 -6.10 7.52 -6.82
CA SER A 20 -4.79 7.24 -6.26
C SER A 20 -4.52 5.74 -6.22
N LEU A 21 -3.32 5.35 -6.64
CA LEU A 21 -2.87 3.96 -6.57
C LEU A 21 -2.06 3.69 -5.29
N TYR A 22 -2.33 2.54 -4.67
CA TYR A 22 -1.61 2.09 -3.49
C TYR A 22 -1.40 0.58 -3.48
N LEU A 23 -0.33 0.14 -2.83
CA LEU A 23 -0.04 -1.27 -2.57
C LEU A 23 -0.70 -1.68 -1.26
N ASP A 24 -1.41 -2.81 -1.26
CA ASP A 24 -2.00 -3.45 -0.07
C ASP A 24 -1.23 -4.75 0.21
N TYR A 25 -0.52 -4.77 1.34
CA TYR A 25 0.29 -5.87 1.82
C TYR A 25 -0.50 -6.72 2.82
N TYR A 26 -0.64 -8.02 2.53
CA TYR A 26 -1.28 -8.96 3.46
C TYR A 26 -0.41 -10.22 3.69
N PRO A 27 0.07 -10.47 4.92
CA PRO A 27 -0.07 -9.64 6.13
C PRO A 27 0.68 -8.30 6.01
N ALA A 28 0.44 -7.38 6.95
CA ALA A 28 1.18 -6.12 7.01
C ALA A 28 2.69 -6.37 7.08
N ILE A 29 3.48 -5.53 6.43
CA ILE A 29 4.95 -5.62 6.41
C ILE A 29 5.56 -4.59 7.37
N ARG A 30 6.78 -4.84 7.82
CA ARG A 30 7.53 -3.85 8.61
C ARG A 30 8.23 -2.88 7.66
N ASP A 31 7.92 -1.61 7.78
CA ASP A 31 8.65 -0.55 7.10
C ASP A 31 10.09 -0.48 7.65
N PRO A 32 11.12 -0.59 6.80
CA PRO A 32 12.51 -0.63 7.25
C PRO A 32 13.01 0.71 7.82
N TYR A 33 12.36 1.83 7.48
CA TYR A 33 12.74 3.17 7.93
C TYR A 33 11.99 3.57 9.20
N SER A 34 10.66 3.39 9.21
CA SER A 34 9.83 3.78 10.36
C SER A 34 9.74 2.70 11.43
N MET A 35 10.16 1.46 11.12
CA MET A 35 10.07 0.26 11.96
C MET A 35 8.63 -0.12 12.38
N LYS A 36 7.62 0.55 11.82
CA LYS A 36 6.20 0.31 12.06
C LYS A 36 5.66 -0.73 11.10
N MET A 37 4.57 -1.39 11.51
CA MET A 37 3.83 -2.29 10.64
C MET A 37 2.94 -1.47 9.70
N THR A 38 3.18 -1.60 8.40
CA THR A 38 2.46 -0.89 7.35
C THR A 38 1.72 -1.90 6.48
N ARG A 39 0.43 -1.64 6.26
CA ARG A 39 -0.42 -2.45 5.37
C ARG A 39 -0.61 -1.80 4.01
N ARG A 40 -0.65 -0.47 3.95
CA ARG A 40 -0.95 0.28 2.72
C ARG A 40 0.15 1.28 2.45
N GLU A 41 0.66 1.29 1.23
CA GLU A 41 1.66 2.24 0.78
C GLU A 41 1.16 2.94 -0.48
N TYR A 42 1.01 4.27 -0.41
CA TYR A 42 0.54 5.06 -1.56
C TYR A 42 1.72 5.38 -2.48
N LEU A 43 1.53 5.10 -3.77
CA LEU A 43 2.61 5.23 -4.76
C LEU A 43 2.84 6.68 -5.21
N GLY A 44 1.97 7.61 -4.81
CA GLY A 44 1.99 8.99 -5.32
C GLY A 44 1.61 9.11 -6.81
N ILE A 45 1.09 8.03 -7.41
CA ILE A 45 0.57 8.00 -8.77
C ILE A 45 -0.93 8.32 -8.73
N TYR A 46 -1.35 9.25 -9.59
CA TYR A 46 -2.74 9.68 -9.74
C TYR A 46 -3.17 9.56 -11.19
N ILE A 47 -4.36 9.00 -11.40
CA ILE A 47 -5.04 8.88 -12.69
C ILE A 47 -6.25 9.81 -12.70
#